data_AF-A0A660VM83-F1
#
_entry.id   AF-A0A660VM83-F1
#
_cell.length_a   1.000
_cell.length_b   1.000
_cell.length_c   1.000
_cell.angle_alpha   90.00
_cell.angle_beta   90.00
_cell.angle_gamma   90.00
#
_symmetry.space_group_name_H-M   'P 1'
#
loop_
_entity.id
_entity.type
_entity.pdbx_description
1 polymer ?
#
loop_
_entity_poly.entity_id
_entity_poly.type
_entity_poly.pdbx_seq_one_letter_code
_entity_poly.pdbx_strand_id
1 'polypeptide(L)'
;MTTAGLASLVICKWGLAKNLERNKNNPFLRKLNQAIRDGAAWLAHRFSVSSNPGRADGQWLYYYLYGLERAGVLTMAEQFGNRNWYDEGAEWLLSQQRADGAWVETARSHKGDEDAVVTTAFAILFLKRGTVPVVRVPDEVIRTGLGLFRRK
;
A
#
# COMPACT_ATOMS: atom_id res chain seq x y z
N MET A 1 2.82 -9.58 -2.46
CA MET A 1 2.09 -10.23 -1.33
C MET A 1 2.23 -9.47 0.00
N THR A 2 3.32 -8.75 0.25
CA THR A 2 3.52 -7.97 1.51
C THR A 2 2.47 -6.89 1.76
N THR A 3 2.00 -6.19 0.71
CA THR A 3 0.99 -5.14 0.81
C THR A 3 -0.35 -5.64 1.39
N ALA A 4 -0.82 -6.80 0.93
CA ALA A 4 -2.03 -7.43 1.44
C ALA A 4 -1.89 -7.84 2.92
N GLY A 5 -0.75 -8.42 3.30
CA GLY A 5 -0.45 -8.78 4.69
C GLY A 5 -0.46 -7.55 5.61
N LEU A 6 0.22 -6.49 5.20
CA LEU A 6 0.27 -5.23 5.95
C LEU A 6 -1.13 -4.61 6.13
N ALA A 7 -1.90 -4.49 5.05
CA ALA A 7 -3.27 -3.97 5.08
C ALA A 7 -4.16 -4.78 6.04
N SER A 8 -4.13 -6.11 5.94
CA SER A 8 -4.90 -7.01 6.81
C SER A 8 -4.52 -6.86 8.28
N LEU A 9 -3.23 -6.79 8.61
CA LEU A 9 -2.79 -6.62 9.99
C LEU A 9 -3.25 -5.28 10.59
N VAL A 10 -3.28 -4.21 9.79
CA VAL A 10 -3.78 -2.91 10.24
C VAL A 10 -5.29 -2.95 10.49
N ILE A 11 -6.06 -3.57 9.60
CA ILE A 11 -7.51 -3.76 9.79
C ILE A 11 -7.78 -4.60 11.05
N CYS A 12 -7.06 -5.71 11.23
CA CYS A 12 -7.17 -6.56 12.42
C CYS A 12 -6.81 -5.80 13.70
N LYS A 13 -5.73 -5.00 13.67
CA LYS A 13 -5.35 -4.16 14.80
C LYS A 13 -6.47 -3.20 15.17
N TRP A 14 -7.04 -2.51 14.18
CA TRP A 14 -8.15 -1.58 14.39
C TRP A 14 -9.38 -2.29 14.98
N GLY A 15 -9.82 -3.41 14.39
CA GLY A 15 -10.99 -4.14 14.86
C GLY A 15 -10.84 -4.75 16.26
N LEU A 16 -9.60 -5.06 16.67
CA LEU A 16 -9.28 -5.65 17.96
C LEU A 16 -8.74 -4.65 18.99
N ALA A 17 -8.64 -3.36 18.65
CA ALA A 17 -7.95 -2.35 19.45
C ALA A 17 -8.45 -2.31 20.91
N LYS A 18 -9.78 -2.28 21.13
CA LYS A 18 -10.37 -2.24 22.48
C LYS A 18 -9.90 -3.38 23.40
N ASN A 19 -9.73 -4.58 22.84
CA ASN A 19 -9.33 -5.76 23.61
C ASN A 19 -7.81 -5.84 23.77
N LEU A 20 -7.07 -5.55 22.70
CA LEU A 20 -5.61 -5.65 22.70
C LEU A 20 -4.96 -4.55 23.54
N GLU A 21 -5.49 -3.33 23.49
CA GLU A 21 -4.90 -2.15 24.15
C GLU A 21 -5.29 -2.03 25.63
N ARG A 22 -6.28 -2.82 26.10
CA ARG A 22 -6.62 -2.93 27.54
C ARG A 22 -5.42 -3.38 28.38
N ASN A 23 -4.56 -4.22 27.81
CA ASN A 23 -3.28 -4.60 28.40
C ASN A 23 -2.15 -4.22 27.44
N LYS A 24 -1.49 -3.09 27.69
CA LYS A 24 -0.36 -2.62 26.86
C LYS A 24 0.82 -3.58 26.83
N ASN A 25 0.94 -4.47 27.83
CA ASN A 25 1.97 -5.51 27.88
C ASN A 25 1.56 -6.82 27.19
N ASN A 26 0.42 -6.83 26.47
CA ASN A 26 -0.03 -8.00 25.74
C ASN A 26 1.02 -8.42 24.68
N PRO A 27 1.60 -9.64 24.77
CA PRO A 27 2.63 -10.09 23.83
C PRO A 27 2.13 -10.16 22.39
N PHE A 28 0.82 -10.38 22.17
CA PHE A 28 0.22 -10.35 20.84
C PHE A 28 0.20 -8.94 20.25
N LEU A 29 -0.14 -7.92 21.04
CA LEU A 29 -0.11 -6.53 20.59
C LEU A 29 1.32 -6.13 20.19
N ARG A 30 2.33 -6.55 20.95
CA ARG A 30 3.75 -6.33 20.60
C ARG A 30 4.13 -7.01 19.28
N LYS A 31 3.78 -8.29 19.11
CA LYS A 31 4.05 -9.03 17.86
C LYS A 31 3.33 -8.43 16.66
N LEU A 32 2.08 -8.03 16.82
CA LEU A 32 1.28 -7.39 15.78
C LEU A 32 1.90 -6.06 15.34
N ASN A 33 2.27 -5.20 16.28
CA ASN A 33 2.93 -3.94 15.99
C ASN A 33 4.28 -4.16 15.29
N GLN A 34 5.05 -5.17 15.71
CA GLN A 34 6.30 -5.51 15.07
C GLN A 34 6.08 -5.97 13.63
N ALA A 35 5.13 -6.87 13.38
CA ALA A 35 4.81 -7.36 12.04
C ALA A 35 4.36 -6.23 11.08
N ILE A 36 3.58 -5.26 11.57
CA ILE A 36 3.19 -4.07 10.79
C ILE A 36 4.43 -3.24 10.42
N ARG A 37 5.33 -2.99 11.40
CA ARG A 37 6.57 -2.24 11.15
C ARG A 37 7.49 -2.96 10.17
N ASP A 38 7.65 -4.27 10.32
CA ASP A 38 8.52 -5.07 9.45
C ASP A 38 7.96 -5.12 8.02
N GLY A 39 6.64 -5.25 7.87
CA GLY A 39 5.98 -5.18 6.56
C GLY A 39 6.16 -3.82 5.89
N ALA A 40 6.01 -2.72 6.63
CA ALA A 40 6.24 -1.37 6.13
C ALA A 40 7.73 -1.13 5.79
N ALA A 41 8.66 -1.61 6.61
CA ALA A 41 10.10 -1.51 6.36
C ALA A 41 10.50 -2.31 5.12
N TRP A 42 9.98 -3.52 4.94
CA TRP A 42 10.21 -4.30 3.74
C TRP A 42 9.71 -3.58 2.49
N LEU A 43 8.52 -2.98 2.54
CA LEU A 43 7.99 -2.17 1.44
C LEU A 43 8.86 -0.95 1.17
N ALA A 44 9.31 -0.24 2.20
CA ALA A 44 10.24 0.88 2.06
C ALA A 44 11.54 0.50 1.33
N HIS A 45 12.09 -0.68 1.62
CA HIS A 45 13.33 -1.16 0.99
C HIS A 45 13.15 -1.75 -0.41
N ARG A 46 11.96 -2.27 -0.72
CA ARG A 46 11.67 -2.96 -1.98
C ARG A 46 10.69 -2.20 -2.86
N PHE A 47 10.41 -0.95 -2.52
CA PHE A 47 9.42 -0.11 -3.17
C PHE A 47 9.65 -0.07 -4.69
N SER A 48 8.57 -0.24 -5.44
CA SER A 48 8.56 -0.10 -6.89
C SER A 48 7.15 0.27 -7.34
N VAL A 49 7.03 0.99 -8.44
CA VAL A 49 5.75 1.24 -9.12
C VAL A 49 5.69 0.55 -10.49
N SER A 50 6.83 0.12 -11.01
CA SER A 50 6.96 -0.49 -12.34
C SER A 50 7.17 -2.01 -12.29
N SER A 51 7.25 -2.59 -11.09
CA SER A 51 7.41 -4.04 -10.90
C SER A 51 6.81 -4.48 -9.57
N ASN A 52 6.34 -5.74 -9.51
CA ASN A 52 5.87 -6.35 -8.27
C ASN A 52 7.08 -6.91 -7.49
N PRO A 53 7.45 -6.33 -6.33
CA PRO A 53 8.67 -6.74 -5.64
C PRO A 53 8.62 -8.19 -5.18
N GLY A 54 9.70 -8.94 -5.45
CA GLY A 54 9.77 -10.38 -5.19
C GLY A 54 9.16 -11.27 -6.29
N ARG A 55 8.72 -10.68 -7.41
CA ARG A 55 8.24 -11.38 -8.61
C ARG A 55 9.07 -10.96 -9.83
N ALA A 56 10.08 -11.77 -10.16
CA ALA A 56 11.00 -11.49 -11.26
C ALA A 56 10.35 -11.57 -12.65
N ASP A 57 9.19 -12.23 -12.75
CA ASP A 57 8.38 -12.39 -13.96
C ASP A 57 7.46 -11.19 -14.25
N GLY A 58 7.47 -10.16 -13.39
CA GLY A 58 6.67 -8.95 -13.56
C GLY A 58 5.17 -9.15 -13.33
N GLN A 59 4.75 -10.31 -12.80
CA GLN A 59 3.34 -10.66 -12.67
C GLN A 59 2.63 -9.91 -11.54
N TRP A 60 1.35 -9.66 -11.76
CA TRP A 60 0.39 -9.08 -10.83
C TRP A 60 0.76 -7.66 -10.41
N LEU A 61 1.33 -6.89 -11.33
CA LEU A 61 1.77 -5.52 -11.08
C LEU A 61 0.59 -4.64 -10.68
N TYR A 62 -0.51 -4.65 -11.44
CA TYR A 62 -1.67 -3.80 -11.14
C TYR A 62 -2.33 -4.21 -9.81
N TYR A 63 -2.39 -5.51 -9.53
CA TYR A 63 -2.88 -6.00 -8.25
C TYR A 63 -1.96 -5.59 -7.08
N TYR A 64 -0.65 -5.64 -7.29
CA TYR A 64 0.33 -5.13 -6.32
C TYR A 64 0.17 -3.63 -6.07
N LEU A 65 0.02 -2.83 -7.12
CA LEU A 65 -0.20 -1.38 -7.01
C LEU A 65 -1.47 -1.10 -6.23
N TYR A 66 -2.59 -1.74 -6.57
CA TYR A 66 -3.80 -1.63 -5.76
C TYR A 66 -3.54 -2.00 -4.29
N GLY A 67 -2.82 -3.09 -4.03
CA GLY A 67 -2.39 -3.43 -2.67
C GLY A 67 -1.53 -2.35 -2.00
N LEU A 68 -0.64 -1.69 -2.75
CA LEU A 68 0.23 -0.61 -2.27
C LEU A 68 -0.60 0.61 -1.85
N GLU A 69 -1.64 0.97 -2.61
CA GLU A 69 -2.60 2.01 -2.21
C GLU A 69 -3.26 1.66 -0.88
N ARG A 70 -3.80 0.45 -0.75
CA ARG A 70 -4.44 0.00 0.50
C ARG A 70 -3.47 0.06 1.67
N ALA A 71 -2.24 -0.40 1.46
CA ALA A 71 -1.20 -0.38 2.47
C ALA A 71 -0.87 1.05 2.91
N GLY A 72 -0.66 1.96 1.96
CA GLY A 72 -0.36 3.36 2.23
C GLY A 72 -1.50 4.05 2.99
N VAL A 73 -2.73 3.88 2.51
CA VAL A 73 -3.91 4.49 3.14
C VAL A 73 -4.17 3.94 4.54
N LEU A 74 -4.19 2.61 4.72
CA LEU A 74 -4.53 2.01 6.01
C LEU A 74 -3.45 2.30 7.06
N THR A 75 -2.18 2.31 6.67
CA THR A 75 -1.08 2.69 7.58
C THR A 75 -0.95 4.18 7.82
N MET A 76 -1.74 5.01 7.11
CA MET A 76 -1.60 6.47 7.08
C MET A 76 -0.18 6.92 6.69
N ALA A 77 0.51 6.12 5.88
CA ALA A 77 1.84 6.43 5.40
C ALA A 77 1.74 7.29 4.14
N GLU A 78 2.36 8.46 4.15
CA GLU A 78 2.54 9.28 2.95
C GLU A 78 3.67 8.73 2.06
N GLN A 79 4.65 8.06 2.67
CA GLN A 79 5.85 7.57 1.98
C GLN A 79 6.19 6.16 2.45
N PHE A 80 6.75 5.37 1.53
CA PHE A 80 7.49 4.16 1.86
C PHE A 80 8.97 4.41 1.54
N GLY A 81 9.81 4.42 2.58
CA GLY A 81 11.20 4.87 2.43
C GLY A 81 11.25 6.39 2.23
N ASN A 82 11.86 6.83 1.14
CA ASN A 82 11.94 8.23 0.72
C ASN A 82 11.07 8.55 -0.52
N ARG A 83 10.13 7.66 -0.83
CA ARG A 83 9.32 7.67 -2.07
C ARG A 83 7.87 7.95 -1.73
N ASN A 84 7.26 8.94 -2.40
CA ASN A 84 5.83 9.20 -2.26
C ASN A 84 5.08 8.17 -3.11
N TRP A 85 4.49 7.19 -2.44
CA TRP A 85 3.92 6.04 -3.14
C TRP A 85 2.74 6.43 -4.04
N TYR A 86 1.98 7.46 -3.66
CA TYR A 86 0.80 7.86 -4.42
C TYR A 86 1.20 8.66 -5.64
N ASP A 87 2.00 9.71 -5.47
CA ASP A 87 2.41 10.58 -6.57
C ASP A 87 3.14 9.77 -7.65
N GLU A 88 4.11 8.95 -7.24
CA GLU A 88 4.90 8.14 -8.17
C GLU A 88 4.06 7.05 -8.83
N GLY A 89 3.15 6.42 -8.08
CA GLY A 89 2.28 5.39 -8.63
C GLY A 89 1.24 5.96 -9.60
N ALA A 90 0.72 7.16 -9.31
CA ALA A 90 -0.23 7.85 -10.16
C ALA A 90 0.44 8.33 -11.45
N GLU A 91 1.61 8.95 -11.37
CA GLU A 91 2.42 9.33 -12.53
C GLU A 91 2.73 8.12 -13.41
N TRP A 92 3.16 7.01 -12.80
CA TRP A 92 3.44 5.79 -13.54
C TRP A 92 2.17 5.24 -14.21
N LEU A 93 1.06 5.09 -13.48
CA LEU A 93 -0.19 4.59 -14.06
C LEU A 93 -0.70 5.46 -15.21
N LEU A 94 -0.69 6.79 -15.05
CA LEU A 94 -1.11 7.70 -16.12
C LEU A 94 -0.21 7.56 -17.36
N SER A 95 1.09 7.32 -17.18
CA SER A 95 2.00 7.06 -18.31
C SER A 95 1.73 5.73 -19.03
N GLN A 96 1.07 4.77 -18.36
CA GLN A 96 0.74 3.46 -18.91
C GLN A 96 -0.69 3.37 -19.48
N GLN A 97 -1.50 4.42 -19.32
CA GLN A 97 -2.88 4.41 -19.82
C GLN A 97 -2.88 4.41 -21.35
N ARG A 98 -3.61 3.47 -21.95
CA ARG A 98 -3.82 3.42 -23.41
C ARG A 98 -4.78 4.53 -23.87
N ALA A 99 -4.81 4.78 -25.18
CA ALA A 99 -5.70 5.77 -25.78
C ALA A 99 -7.19 5.46 -25.58
N ASP A 100 -7.55 4.18 -25.43
CA ASP A 100 -8.91 3.72 -25.10
C ASP A 100 -9.24 3.83 -23.59
N GLY A 101 -8.30 4.33 -22.79
CA GLY A 101 -8.43 4.49 -21.34
C GLY A 101 -8.12 3.22 -20.54
N ALA A 102 -7.83 2.10 -21.20
CA ALA A 102 -7.53 0.84 -20.53
C ALA A 102 -6.08 0.76 -20.03
N TRP A 103 -5.88 -0.10 -19.05
CA TRP A 103 -4.58 -0.61 -18.66
C TRP A 103 -4.49 -2.08 -19.01
N VAL A 104 -3.31 -2.53 -19.43
CA VAL A 104 -3.04 -3.94 -19.74
C VAL A 104 -1.69 -4.31 -19.15
N GLU A 105 -1.62 -5.50 -18.56
CA GLU A 105 -0.36 -6.06 -18.06
C GLU A 105 0.31 -6.87 -19.16
N THR A 106 1.60 -6.62 -19.38
CA THR A 106 2.40 -7.25 -20.44
C THR A 106 3.18 -8.48 -19.95
N ALA A 107 3.00 -8.89 -18.70
CA ALA A 107 3.66 -10.07 -18.14
C ALA A 107 3.21 -11.34 -18.87
N ARG A 108 4.12 -12.32 -19.05
CA ARG A 108 3.89 -13.52 -19.89
C ARG A 108 2.65 -14.36 -19.54
N SER A 109 2.16 -14.27 -18.32
CA SER A 109 0.98 -15.00 -17.85
C SER A 109 -0.33 -14.25 -18.04
N HIS A 110 -0.29 -12.97 -18.37
CA HIS A 110 -1.48 -12.16 -18.60
C HIS A 110 -1.91 -12.29 -20.05
N LYS A 111 -3.20 -12.45 -20.26
CA LYS A 111 -3.81 -12.67 -21.57
C LYS A 111 -4.12 -11.37 -22.30
N GLY A 112 -3.33 -10.32 -22.04
CA GLY A 112 -3.47 -9.01 -22.65
C GLY A 112 -4.87 -8.43 -22.45
N ASP A 113 -5.58 -8.21 -23.55
CA ASP A 113 -6.90 -7.58 -23.56
C ASP A 113 -7.97 -8.40 -22.81
N GLU A 114 -7.84 -9.73 -22.69
CA GLU A 114 -8.77 -10.55 -21.91
C GLU A 114 -8.76 -10.18 -20.41
N ASP A 115 -7.61 -9.74 -19.89
CA ASP A 115 -7.43 -9.32 -18.50
C ASP A 115 -7.49 -7.79 -18.33
N ALA A 116 -7.78 -7.04 -19.42
CA ALA A 116 -7.81 -5.57 -19.40
C ALA A 116 -8.84 -5.02 -18.42
N VAL A 117 -9.99 -5.68 -18.27
CA VAL A 117 -11.05 -5.25 -17.33
C VAL A 117 -10.52 -5.27 -15.89
N VAL A 118 -9.83 -6.33 -15.50
CA VAL A 118 -9.33 -6.52 -14.14
C VAL A 118 -8.18 -5.54 -13.84
N THR A 119 -7.22 -5.43 -14.76
CA THR A 119 -6.09 -4.51 -14.63
C THR A 119 -6.52 -3.05 -14.63
N THR A 120 -7.48 -2.68 -15.49
CA THR A 120 -8.12 -1.36 -15.49
C THR A 120 -8.85 -1.07 -14.17
N ALA A 121 -9.61 -2.03 -13.64
CA ALA A 121 -10.27 -1.86 -12.35
C ALA A 121 -9.26 -1.60 -11.22
N PHE A 122 -8.15 -2.34 -11.16
CA PHE A 122 -7.11 -2.10 -10.16
C PHE A 122 -6.40 -0.75 -10.34
N ALA A 123 -6.12 -0.33 -11.58
CA ALA A 123 -5.55 0.98 -11.86
C ALA A 123 -6.47 2.11 -11.37
N ILE A 124 -7.77 2.03 -11.66
CA ILE A 124 -8.75 3.02 -11.20
C ILE A 124 -8.86 3.05 -9.68
N LEU A 125 -8.89 1.87 -9.02
CA LEU A 125 -8.92 1.79 -7.56
C LEU A 125 -7.70 2.46 -6.91
N PHE A 126 -6.52 2.29 -7.51
CA PHE A 126 -5.31 3.00 -7.09
C PHE A 126 -5.46 4.52 -7.25
N LEU A 127 -5.78 4.98 -8.46
CA LEU A 127 -5.83 6.41 -8.80
C LEU A 127 -6.87 7.15 -7.97
N LYS A 128 -8.03 6.52 -7.74
CA LYS A 128 -9.11 7.07 -6.91
C LYS A 128 -8.75 7.16 -5.43
N ARG A 129 -7.73 6.43 -4.97
CA ARG A 129 -7.49 6.14 -3.55
C ARG A 129 -8.75 5.57 -2.90
N GLY A 130 -9.27 4.49 -3.50
CA GLY A 130 -10.58 3.93 -3.14
C GLY A 130 -10.67 3.36 -1.72
N THR A 131 -9.56 3.24 -0.99
CA THR A 131 -9.56 2.72 0.37
C THR A 131 -10.03 3.78 1.36
N VAL A 132 -11.01 3.43 2.19
CA VAL A 132 -11.43 4.26 3.32
C VAL A 132 -10.45 4.05 4.49
N PRO A 133 -9.85 5.11 5.06
CA PRO A 133 -8.98 4.98 6.23
C PRO A 133 -9.73 4.36 7.42
N VAL A 134 -9.06 3.46 8.15
CA VAL A 134 -9.64 2.84 9.36
C VAL A 134 -9.63 3.77 10.57
N VAL A 135 -8.70 4.72 10.61
CA VAL A 135 -8.60 5.68 11.72
C VAL A 135 -9.43 6.92 11.38
N ARG A 136 -10.28 7.39 12.30
CA ARG A 136 -10.69 8.81 12.27
C ARG A 136 -9.39 9.60 12.35
N VAL A 137 -9.12 10.46 11.37
CA VAL A 137 -7.97 11.37 11.41
C VAL A 137 -7.96 12.03 12.79
N PRO A 138 -6.96 11.75 13.65
CA PRO A 138 -6.87 12.43 14.93
C PRO A 138 -6.65 13.92 14.64
N ASP A 139 -7.20 14.82 15.46
CA ASP A 139 -6.96 16.26 15.31
C ASP A 139 -5.45 16.62 15.39
N GLU A 140 -4.63 15.71 15.95
CA GLU A 140 -3.16 15.80 15.96
C GLU A 140 -2.48 14.66 15.19
N VAL A 141 -1.76 15.03 14.13
CA VAL A 141 -0.86 14.14 13.39
C VAL A 141 0.50 14.10 14.08
N ILE A 142 0.79 13.00 14.80
CA ILE A 142 2.13 12.77 15.36
C ILE A 142 3.03 12.22 14.25
N ARG A 143 3.92 13.08 13.72
CA ARG A 143 5.00 12.66 12.81
C ARG A 143 6.12 12.00 13.62
N THR A 144 6.43 10.73 13.38
CA THR A 144 7.60 10.07 13.99
C THR A 144 8.70 9.81 12.94
N GLY A 145 9.97 10.07 13.29
CA GLY A 145 11.16 9.91 12.43
C GLY A 145 11.95 11.22 12.24
N LEU A 146 13.01 11.21 11.43
CA LEU A 146 13.85 12.38 11.08
C LEU A 146 13.06 13.60 10.54
N GLY A 147 11.79 13.39 10.15
CA GLY A 147 10.83 14.46 9.83
C GLY A 147 10.41 15.35 11.00
N LEU A 148 10.82 15.06 12.25
CA LEU A 148 10.60 15.91 13.44
C LEU A 148 11.44 17.19 13.45
N PHE A 149 12.56 17.23 12.73
CA PHE A 149 13.53 18.33 12.82
C PHE A 149 13.53 19.31 11.65
N ARG A 150 12.63 19.14 10.67
CA ARG A 150 12.42 20.15 9.63
C ARG A 150 11.39 21.17 10.10
N ARG A 151 11.85 22.13 10.92
CA ARG A 151 11.13 23.40 11.11
C ARG A 151 11.12 24.16 9.78
N LYS A 152 9.95 24.64 9.37
CA LYS A 152 9.86 25.85 8.54
C LYS A 152 10.15 27.05 9.42
#